data_AF-A0A2A5RN49-F1
#
_entry.id   AF-A0A2A5RN49-F1
#
_cell.length_a   1.000
_cell.length_b   1.000
_cell.length_c   1.000
_cell.angle_alpha   90.00
_cell.angle_beta   90.00
_cell.angle_gamma   90.00
#
_symmetry.space_group_name_H-M   'P 1'
#
loop_
_entity.id
_entity.type
_entity.pdbx_description
1 polymer ?
#
loop_
_entity_poly.entity_id
_entity_poly.type
_entity_poly.pdbx_seq_one_letter_code
_entity_poly.pdbx_strand_id
1 'polypeptide(L)'
;MKKIGVYFGTFAPMHIGHLHQVYKAAFENDEVLLVASGFDDDRGAKIGLDLNRRVSALTEFFSDESHIHVVKLDENDLPPMPDGWDEWTSRLLEFVHSIAEGEIFKATFYVGEEEYVTELRKRFPLNENTYLAKIADRSNIPISATQIRSQPQKNWEKIIPTFQPYFVKRVKIKTVNADLLILRLNKLFANSGVQFVSTATPIYDLELECHQRQLLQDFYTIIDQVNKIYDLEVLRLK
;
A
#
# COMPACT_ATOMS: atom_id res chain seq x y z
N MET A 1 -14.84 -29.69 -1.23
CA MET A 1 -13.71 -29.10 -1.98
C MET A 1 -13.64 -27.63 -1.62
N LYS A 2 -12.61 -27.27 -0.86
CA LYS A 2 -12.37 -25.91 -0.36
C LYS A 2 -12.07 -24.97 -1.53
N LYS A 3 -12.65 -23.78 -1.57
CA LYS A 3 -12.38 -22.78 -2.62
C LYS A 3 -11.42 -21.74 -2.11
N ILE A 4 -10.33 -21.52 -2.84
CA ILE A 4 -9.28 -20.57 -2.47
C ILE A 4 -9.15 -19.55 -3.58
N GLY A 5 -9.37 -18.27 -3.27
CA GLY A 5 -9.08 -17.16 -4.16
C GLY A 5 -7.63 -16.74 -4.00
N VAL A 6 -6.86 -16.60 -5.08
CA VAL A 6 -5.48 -16.12 -5.02
C VAL A 6 -5.40 -14.78 -5.73
N TYR A 7 -4.99 -13.75 -5.01
CA TYR A 7 -4.72 -12.42 -5.55
C TYR A 7 -3.32 -11.98 -5.17
N PHE A 8 -2.53 -11.57 -6.16
CA PHE A 8 -1.13 -11.21 -5.96
C PHE A 8 -0.79 -9.87 -6.59
N GLY A 9 0.22 -9.21 -6.04
CA GLY A 9 0.75 -7.98 -6.61
C GLY A 9 1.80 -7.31 -5.74
N THR A 10 2.39 -6.25 -6.29
CA THR A 10 3.42 -5.50 -5.57
C THR A 10 2.85 -4.62 -4.46
N PHE A 11 1.61 -4.15 -4.55
CA PHE A 11 0.97 -3.29 -3.53
C PHE A 11 1.82 -2.09 -3.06
N ALA A 12 2.36 -1.32 -4.01
CA ALA A 12 3.17 -0.12 -3.72
C ALA A 12 2.52 1.17 -4.26
N PRO A 13 1.41 1.67 -3.67
CA PRO A 13 0.67 1.11 -2.54
C PRO A 13 -0.53 0.24 -2.95
N MET A 14 -1.18 -0.40 -1.97
CA MET A 14 -2.55 -0.90 -2.16
C MET A 14 -3.55 0.27 -2.27
N HIS A 15 -4.58 0.08 -3.09
CA HIS A 15 -5.59 1.09 -3.39
C HIS A 15 -6.94 0.45 -3.65
N ILE A 16 -8.01 1.24 -3.71
CA ILE A 16 -9.40 0.78 -3.87
C ILE A 16 -9.59 -0.18 -5.07
N GLY A 17 -8.86 0.03 -6.17
CA GLY A 17 -8.90 -0.87 -7.32
C GLY A 17 -8.41 -2.30 -7.00
N HIS A 18 -7.38 -2.46 -6.17
CA HIS A 18 -6.93 -3.76 -5.68
C HIS A 18 -7.94 -4.33 -4.69
N LEU A 19 -8.43 -3.48 -3.77
CA LEU A 19 -9.38 -3.87 -2.72
C LEU A 19 -10.66 -4.47 -3.30
N HIS A 20 -11.20 -3.90 -4.38
CA HIS A 20 -12.34 -4.45 -5.08
C HIS A 20 -12.10 -5.88 -5.61
N GLN A 21 -10.89 -6.17 -6.09
CA GLN A 21 -10.57 -7.52 -6.58
C GLN A 21 -10.37 -8.51 -5.43
N VAL A 22 -9.76 -8.07 -4.33
CA VAL A 22 -9.63 -8.88 -3.12
C VAL A 22 -11.03 -9.25 -2.59
N TYR A 23 -11.95 -8.28 -2.47
CA TYR A 23 -13.31 -8.57 -2.02
C TYR A 23 -14.10 -9.40 -3.02
N LYS A 24 -13.92 -9.19 -4.32
CA LYS A 24 -14.51 -10.08 -5.33
C LYS A 24 -14.02 -11.52 -5.16
N ALA A 25 -12.73 -11.72 -4.88
CA ALA A 25 -12.20 -13.04 -4.57
C ALA A 25 -12.79 -13.60 -3.27
N ALA A 26 -12.93 -12.78 -2.23
CA ALA A 26 -13.52 -13.17 -0.95
C ALA A 26 -14.99 -13.60 -1.07
N PHE A 27 -15.79 -12.91 -1.90
CA PHE A 27 -17.19 -13.30 -2.13
C PHE A 27 -17.36 -14.61 -2.93
N GLU A 28 -16.34 -15.00 -3.70
CA GLU A 28 -16.42 -16.14 -4.61
C GLU A 28 -15.74 -17.42 -4.05
N ASN A 29 -15.01 -17.31 -2.93
CA ASN A 29 -14.19 -18.38 -2.36
C ASN A 29 -14.35 -18.45 -0.83
N ASP A 30 -13.95 -19.58 -0.24
CA ASP A 30 -14.04 -19.80 1.21
C ASP A 30 -12.85 -19.14 1.94
N GLU A 31 -11.68 -19.15 1.31
CA GLU A 31 -10.46 -18.47 1.76
C GLU A 31 -9.89 -17.59 0.65
N VAL A 32 -9.13 -16.55 1.02
CA VAL A 32 -8.36 -15.72 0.08
C VAL A 32 -6.91 -15.69 0.50
N LEU A 33 -6.02 -16.03 -0.43
CA LEU A 33 -4.59 -15.81 -0.32
C LEU A 33 -4.23 -14.48 -0.99
N LEU A 34 -3.84 -13.49 -0.20
CA LEU A 34 -3.34 -12.18 -0.65
C LEU A 34 -1.81 -12.15 -0.60
N VAL A 35 -1.17 -12.21 -1.77
CA VAL A 35 0.28 -12.35 -1.90
C VAL A 35 0.92 -11.01 -2.25
N ALA A 36 1.64 -10.42 -1.31
CA ALA A 36 2.50 -9.28 -1.58
C ALA A 36 3.85 -9.78 -2.11
N SER A 37 4.18 -9.39 -3.35
CA SER A 37 5.43 -9.80 -4.00
C SER A 37 6.38 -8.63 -4.26
N GLY A 38 7.68 -8.92 -4.25
CA GLY A 38 8.71 -7.95 -4.59
C GLY A 38 10.11 -8.42 -4.22
N PHE A 39 11.08 -7.58 -4.50
CA PHE A 39 12.50 -7.79 -4.25
C PHE A 39 13.11 -6.48 -3.71
N ASP A 40 14.35 -6.56 -3.26
CA ASP A 40 15.10 -5.42 -2.73
C ASP A 40 15.28 -4.35 -3.82
N ASP A 41 15.20 -3.07 -3.44
CA ASP A 41 15.28 -1.93 -4.36
C ASP A 41 14.21 -1.91 -5.48
N ASP A 42 13.10 -2.64 -5.33
CA ASP A 42 11.96 -2.51 -6.22
C ASP A 42 11.30 -1.11 -6.18
N ARG A 43 10.27 -0.92 -7.02
CA ARG A 43 9.54 0.36 -7.11
C ARG A 43 8.89 0.81 -5.80
N GLY A 44 8.58 -0.11 -4.89
CA GLY A 44 8.06 0.18 -3.56
C GLY A 44 9.18 0.60 -2.61
N ALA A 45 10.28 -0.16 -2.59
CA ALA A 45 11.45 0.15 -1.77
C ALA A 45 11.98 1.57 -2.03
N LYS A 46 12.02 1.99 -3.31
CA LYS A 46 12.43 3.34 -3.74
C LYS A 46 11.63 4.50 -3.13
N ILE A 47 10.44 4.24 -2.60
CA ILE A 47 9.59 5.24 -1.94
C ILE A 47 9.39 4.94 -0.44
N GLY A 48 10.24 4.09 0.16
CA GLY A 48 10.14 3.70 1.56
C GLY A 48 9.00 2.71 1.85
N LEU A 49 8.48 2.04 0.84
CA LEU A 49 7.51 0.93 0.93
C LEU A 49 8.19 -0.38 0.53
N ASP A 50 9.22 -0.79 1.29
CA ASP A 50 9.84 -2.10 1.13
C ASP A 50 8.83 -3.25 1.32
N LEU A 51 9.22 -4.47 0.95
CA LEU A 51 8.31 -5.62 0.96
C LEU A 51 7.74 -5.90 2.36
N ASN A 52 8.54 -5.77 3.41
CA ASN A 52 8.08 -6.04 4.77
C ASN A 52 7.05 -4.98 5.21
N ARG A 53 7.28 -3.70 4.93
CA ARG A 53 6.32 -2.62 5.22
C ARG A 53 5.00 -2.81 4.51
N ARG A 54 5.04 -3.25 3.25
CA ARG A 54 3.83 -3.57 2.47
C ARG A 54 3.05 -4.71 3.09
N VAL A 55 3.72 -5.81 3.44
CA VAL A 55 3.09 -6.94 4.13
C VAL A 55 2.49 -6.50 5.46
N SER A 56 3.23 -5.77 6.30
CA SER A 56 2.72 -5.26 7.57
C SER A 56 1.48 -4.38 7.40
N ALA A 57 1.48 -3.45 6.43
CA ALA A 57 0.33 -2.58 6.17
C ALA A 57 -0.90 -3.36 5.65
N LEU A 58 -0.70 -4.43 4.89
CA LEU A 58 -1.77 -5.33 4.44
C LEU A 58 -2.31 -6.18 5.60
N THR A 59 -1.42 -6.77 6.40
CA THR A 59 -1.79 -7.57 7.58
C THR A 59 -2.56 -6.75 8.60
N GLU A 60 -2.14 -5.49 8.83
CA GLU A 60 -2.90 -4.56 9.70
C GLU A 60 -4.30 -4.29 9.12
N PHE A 61 -4.38 -4.02 7.81
CA PHE A 61 -5.64 -3.65 7.15
C PHE A 61 -6.66 -4.80 7.14
N PHE A 62 -6.22 -6.03 6.96
CA PHE A 62 -7.07 -7.23 6.91
C PHE A 62 -7.12 -8.00 8.24
N SER A 63 -6.69 -7.40 9.35
CA SER A 63 -6.58 -8.09 10.65
C SER A 63 -7.93 -8.53 11.22
N ASP A 64 -9.03 -7.93 10.80
CA ASP A 64 -10.41 -8.27 11.15
C ASP A 64 -11.07 -9.27 10.18
N GLU A 65 -10.36 -9.68 9.12
CA GLU A 65 -10.84 -10.61 8.10
C GLU A 65 -10.11 -11.95 8.15
N SER A 66 -10.53 -12.84 9.06
CA SER A 66 -9.85 -14.12 9.35
C SER A 66 -9.72 -15.09 8.17
N HIS A 67 -10.48 -14.87 7.08
CA HIS A 67 -10.47 -15.70 5.87
C HIS A 67 -9.56 -15.12 4.77
N ILE A 68 -8.90 -13.98 5.04
CA ILE A 68 -7.94 -13.34 4.13
C ILE A 68 -6.52 -13.52 4.71
N HIS A 69 -5.73 -14.34 4.04
CA HIS A 69 -4.38 -14.70 4.44
C HIS A 69 -3.36 -13.86 3.68
N VAL A 70 -2.73 -12.91 4.36
CA VAL A 70 -1.67 -12.07 3.78
C VAL A 70 -0.34 -12.81 3.90
N VAL A 71 0.33 -13.04 2.76
CA VAL A 71 1.65 -13.67 2.72
C VAL A 71 2.67 -12.83 1.95
N LYS A 72 3.94 -13.05 2.27
CA LYS A 72 5.09 -12.44 1.60
C LYS A 72 5.67 -13.41 0.58
N LEU A 73 5.77 -13.00 -0.67
CA LEU A 73 6.56 -13.68 -1.70
C LEU A 73 7.81 -12.83 -1.99
N ASP A 74 8.94 -13.28 -1.46
CA ASP A 74 10.25 -12.67 -1.68
C ASP A 74 10.81 -13.17 -3.03
N GLU A 75 11.18 -12.23 -3.90
CA GLU A 75 11.67 -12.49 -5.25
C GLU A 75 13.19 -12.26 -5.39
N ASN A 76 13.91 -12.00 -4.30
CA ASN A 76 15.35 -11.65 -4.34
C ASN A 76 16.27 -12.73 -4.91
N ASP A 77 15.96 -13.99 -4.64
CA ASP A 77 16.72 -15.16 -5.09
C ASP A 77 16.13 -15.81 -6.34
N LEU A 78 15.08 -15.22 -6.91
CA LEU A 78 14.46 -15.70 -8.14
C LEU A 78 15.19 -15.17 -9.37
N PRO A 79 15.36 -16.00 -10.41
CA PRO A 79 15.78 -15.51 -11.71
C PRO A 79 14.80 -14.48 -12.27
N PRO A 80 15.26 -13.50 -13.07
CA PRO A 80 14.37 -12.58 -13.74
C PRO A 80 13.43 -13.34 -14.69
N MET A 81 12.22 -12.81 -14.88
CA MET A 81 11.31 -13.36 -15.88
C MET A 81 11.93 -13.23 -17.28
N PRO A 82 11.82 -14.27 -18.13
CA PRO A 82 10.91 -15.42 -18.02
C PRO A 82 11.47 -16.66 -17.27
N ASP A 83 12.75 -16.71 -16.92
CA ASP A 83 13.36 -17.93 -16.35
C ASP A 83 12.90 -18.22 -14.91
N GLY A 84 12.39 -17.21 -14.19
CA GLY A 84 11.91 -17.34 -12.81
C GLY A 84 10.51 -17.94 -12.65
N TRP A 85 9.76 -18.18 -13.74
CA TRP A 85 8.34 -18.56 -13.65
C TRP A 85 8.09 -19.87 -12.91
N ASP A 86 8.97 -20.86 -13.08
CA ASP A 86 8.83 -22.18 -12.46
C ASP A 86 8.95 -22.09 -10.93
N GLU A 87 10.00 -21.43 -10.45
CA GLU A 87 10.23 -21.27 -9.02
C GLU A 87 9.21 -20.32 -8.38
N TRP A 88 8.86 -19.22 -9.07
CA TRP A 88 7.83 -18.29 -8.61
C TRP A 88 6.47 -18.98 -8.46
N THR A 89 6.07 -19.81 -9.43
CA THR A 89 4.80 -20.55 -9.38
C THR A 89 4.84 -21.61 -8.28
N SER A 90 5.97 -22.31 -8.09
CA SER A 90 6.13 -23.29 -7.01
C SER A 90 5.88 -22.66 -5.64
N ARG A 91 6.55 -21.54 -5.35
CA ARG A 91 6.36 -20.78 -4.08
C ARG A 91 4.92 -20.34 -3.90
N LEU A 92 4.28 -19.88 -4.97
CA LEU A 92 2.87 -19.46 -4.92
C LEU A 92 1.94 -20.63 -4.55
N LEU A 93 2.18 -21.82 -5.14
CA LEU A 93 1.39 -23.01 -4.87
C LEU A 93 1.63 -23.55 -3.45
N GLU A 94 2.83 -23.43 -2.90
CA GLU A 94 3.12 -23.80 -1.51
C GLU A 94 2.23 -23.06 -0.52
N PHE A 95 2.01 -21.75 -0.71
CA PHE A 95 1.08 -20.97 0.11
C PHE A 95 -0.38 -21.42 -0.04
N VAL A 96 -0.80 -21.79 -1.25
CA VAL A 96 -2.15 -22.32 -1.49
C VAL A 96 -2.32 -23.65 -0.74
N HIS A 97 -1.34 -24.54 -0.83
CA HIS A 97 -1.34 -25.81 -0.12
C HIS A 97 -1.34 -25.64 1.41
N SER A 98 -0.63 -24.65 1.95
CA SER A 98 -0.63 -24.40 3.39
C SER A 98 -2.01 -23.97 3.91
N ILE A 99 -2.75 -23.16 3.15
CA ILE A 99 -4.11 -22.73 3.51
C ILE A 99 -5.15 -23.84 3.29
N ALA A 100 -4.89 -24.74 2.34
CA ALA A 100 -5.76 -25.87 2.08
C ALA A 100 -5.74 -26.94 3.20
N GLU A 101 -4.72 -26.94 4.06
CA GLU A 101 -4.59 -27.86 5.21
C GLU A 101 -4.73 -29.35 4.84
N GLY A 102 -4.30 -29.72 3.63
CA GLY A 102 -4.37 -31.10 3.12
C GLY A 102 -5.74 -31.50 2.55
N GLU A 103 -6.72 -30.61 2.52
CA GLU A 103 -7.99 -30.85 1.83
C GLU A 103 -7.86 -30.71 0.30
N ILE A 104 -8.67 -31.45 -0.45
CA ILE A 104 -8.83 -31.22 -1.89
C ILE A 104 -9.47 -29.85 -2.11
N PHE A 105 -8.81 -29.01 -2.90
CA PHE A 105 -9.21 -27.62 -3.12
C PHE A 105 -9.38 -27.24 -4.59
N LYS A 106 -10.04 -26.11 -4.79
CA LYS A 106 -10.10 -25.37 -6.04
C LYS A 106 -9.50 -23.98 -5.85
N ALA A 107 -8.34 -23.74 -6.45
CA ALA A 107 -7.68 -22.45 -6.44
C ALA A 107 -8.04 -21.63 -7.69
N THR A 108 -8.52 -20.41 -7.49
CA THR A 108 -8.80 -19.46 -8.57
C THR A 108 -7.86 -18.28 -8.46
N PHE A 109 -6.97 -18.11 -9.44
CA PHE A 109 -6.02 -17.00 -9.55
C PHE A 109 -6.66 -15.83 -10.29
N TYR A 110 -6.71 -14.68 -9.63
CA TYR A 110 -7.27 -13.43 -10.13
C TYR A 110 -6.13 -12.55 -10.61
N VAL A 111 -5.84 -12.58 -11.91
CA VAL A 111 -4.62 -11.97 -12.46
C VAL A 111 -4.92 -10.73 -13.29
N GLY A 112 -4.01 -9.75 -13.27
CA GLY A 112 -4.20 -8.48 -13.97
C GLY A 112 -3.77 -8.48 -15.44
N GLU A 113 -2.98 -9.47 -15.85
CA GLU A 113 -2.28 -9.51 -17.13
C GLU A 113 -2.41 -10.91 -17.75
N GLU A 114 -2.62 -10.97 -19.07
CA GLU A 114 -2.84 -12.23 -19.81
C GLU A 114 -1.60 -13.13 -19.86
N GLU A 115 -0.41 -12.55 -19.77
CA GLU A 115 0.84 -13.32 -19.68
C GLU A 115 0.85 -14.21 -18.44
N TYR A 116 0.46 -13.68 -17.28
CA TYR A 116 0.33 -14.46 -16.05
C TYR A 116 -0.69 -15.60 -16.18
N VAL A 117 -1.81 -15.40 -16.88
CA VAL A 117 -2.78 -16.48 -17.17
C VAL A 117 -2.08 -17.62 -17.93
N THR A 118 -1.33 -17.24 -18.96
CA THR A 118 -0.65 -18.19 -19.85
C THR A 118 0.42 -18.97 -19.11
N GLU A 119 1.30 -18.28 -18.37
CA GLU A 119 2.43 -18.89 -17.68
C GLU A 119 2.01 -19.74 -16.47
N LEU A 120 0.97 -19.32 -15.74
CA LEU A 120 0.39 -20.11 -14.65
C LEU A 120 -0.24 -21.41 -15.18
N ARG A 121 -1.04 -21.33 -16.25
CA ARG A 121 -1.71 -22.50 -16.82
C ARG A 121 -0.74 -23.56 -17.32
N LYS A 122 0.44 -23.16 -17.83
CA LYS A 122 1.51 -24.08 -18.24
C LYS A 122 2.10 -24.86 -17.05
N ARG A 123 1.99 -24.33 -15.84
CA ARG A 123 2.67 -24.81 -14.63
C ARG A 123 1.72 -25.38 -13.57
N PHE A 124 0.42 -25.32 -13.80
CA PHE A 124 -0.53 -25.94 -12.88
C PHE A 124 -0.37 -27.46 -12.88
N PRO A 125 -0.23 -28.08 -11.69
CA PRO A 125 -0.02 -29.51 -11.60
C PRO A 125 -1.31 -30.25 -11.98
N LEU A 126 -1.14 -31.40 -12.64
CA LEU A 126 -2.23 -32.33 -12.92
C LEU A 126 -2.38 -33.29 -11.74
N ASN A 127 -3.15 -32.88 -10.73
CA ASN A 127 -3.48 -33.68 -9.56
C ASN A 127 -4.97 -33.56 -9.22
N GLU A 128 -5.38 -34.05 -8.04
CA GLU A 128 -6.77 -34.03 -7.57
C GLU A 128 -7.33 -32.61 -7.29
N ASN A 129 -6.47 -31.60 -7.20
CA ASN A 129 -6.87 -30.21 -7.00
C ASN A 129 -7.20 -29.53 -8.33
N THR A 130 -8.07 -28.52 -8.29
CA THR A 130 -8.45 -27.73 -9.45
C THR A 130 -7.77 -26.36 -9.42
N TYR A 131 -7.08 -25.98 -10.51
CA TYR A 131 -6.44 -24.66 -10.65
C TYR A 131 -7.06 -23.91 -11.82
N LEU A 132 -7.49 -22.67 -11.60
CA LEU A 132 -8.04 -21.79 -12.62
C LEU A 132 -7.35 -20.44 -12.58
N ALA A 133 -7.01 -19.89 -13.74
CA ALA A 133 -6.55 -18.50 -13.86
C ALA A 133 -7.58 -17.69 -14.66
N LYS A 134 -7.98 -16.53 -14.13
CA LYS A 134 -8.91 -15.60 -14.76
C LYS A 134 -8.41 -14.16 -14.70
N ILE A 135 -8.73 -13.40 -15.73
CA ILE A 135 -8.46 -11.96 -15.75
C ILE A 135 -9.39 -11.25 -14.76
N ALA A 136 -8.76 -10.50 -13.86
CA ALA A 136 -9.41 -9.54 -13.00
C ALA A 136 -9.82 -8.33 -13.85
N ASP A 137 -11.13 -8.12 -14.00
CA ASP A 137 -11.65 -6.93 -14.68
C ASP A 137 -11.38 -5.67 -13.83
N ARG A 138 -10.48 -4.82 -14.33
CA ARG A 138 -10.07 -3.56 -13.69
C ARG A 138 -10.72 -2.34 -14.33
N SER A 139 -11.65 -2.49 -15.29
CA SER A 139 -12.20 -1.36 -16.05
C SER A 139 -12.97 -0.35 -15.18
N ASN A 140 -13.57 -0.83 -14.09
CA ASN A 140 -14.52 -0.03 -13.30
C ASN A 140 -13.86 0.98 -12.36
N ILE A 141 -12.55 0.88 -12.10
CA ILE A 141 -11.82 1.86 -11.28
C ILE A 141 -10.53 2.27 -12.00
N PRO A 142 -10.53 3.42 -12.71
CA PRO A 142 -9.33 3.93 -13.37
C PRO A 142 -8.37 4.53 -12.33
N ILE A 143 -7.59 3.65 -11.70
CA ILE A 143 -6.50 4.02 -10.80
C ILE A 143 -5.38 2.99 -10.92
N SER A 144 -4.14 3.48 -10.90
CA SER A 144 -2.96 2.64 -10.82
C SER A 144 -2.07 3.06 -9.66
N ALA A 145 -1.33 2.09 -9.12
CA ALA A 145 -0.28 2.38 -8.15
C ALA A 145 0.74 3.39 -8.69
N THR A 146 1.05 3.36 -10.00
CA THR A 146 1.94 4.34 -10.65
C THR A 146 1.39 5.76 -10.56
N GLN A 147 0.10 5.96 -10.85
CA GLN A 147 -0.56 7.26 -10.72
C GLN A 147 -0.51 7.76 -9.27
N ILE A 148 -0.76 6.88 -8.30
CA ILE A 148 -0.68 7.24 -6.87
C ILE A 148 0.74 7.63 -6.48
N ARG A 149 1.77 6.84 -6.83
CA ARG A 149 3.17 7.18 -6.49
C ARG A 149 3.59 8.54 -7.07
N SER A 150 3.11 8.89 -8.27
CA SER A 150 3.41 10.18 -8.90
C SER A 150 2.71 11.37 -8.23
N GLN A 151 1.46 11.18 -7.81
CA GLN A 151 0.59 12.24 -7.28
C GLN A 151 -0.31 11.68 -6.16
N PRO A 152 0.27 11.34 -4.99
CA PRO A 152 -0.46 10.61 -3.94
C PRO A 152 -1.58 11.46 -3.35
N GLN A 153 -1.31 12.75 -3.18
CA GLN A 153 -2.27 13.72 -2.64
C GLN A 153 -3.53 13.79 -3.52
N LYS A 154 -3.40 13.88 -4.86
CA LYS A 154 -4.57 13.88 -5.76
C LYS A 154 -5.40 12.60 -5.70
N ASN A 155 -4.80 11.49 -5.27
CA ASN A 155 -5.44 10.19 -5.22
C ASN A 155 -5.66 9.69 -3.78
N TRP A 156 -5.61 10.58 -2.78
CA TRP A 156 -5.58 10.22 -1.36
C TRP A 156 -6.68 9.26 -0.92
N GLU A 157 -7.97 9.56 -1.20
CA GLU A 157 -9.11 8.67 -0.88
C GLU A 157 -9.05 7.30 -1.56
N LYS A 158 -8.23 7.15 -2.60
CA LYS A 158 -8.06 5.87 -3.29
C LYS A 158 -7.01 4.99 -2.62
N ILE A 159 -6.15 5.55 -1.76
CA ILE A 159 -5.13 4.82 -0.99
C ILE A 159 -5.80 4.22 0.25
N ILE A 160 -5.59 2.93 0.50
CA ILE A 160 -6.15 2.31 1.71
C ILE A 160 -5.52 2.92 2.99
N PRO A 161 -6.26 3.04 4.10
CA PRO A 161 -5.81 3.75 5.30
C PRO A 161 -4.41 3.37 5.81
N THR A 162 -4.08 2.08 5.90
CA THR A 162 -2.77 1.62 6.41
C THR A 162 -1.59 1.99 5.50
N PHE A 163 -1.86 2.33 4.23
CA PHE A 163 -0.83 2.82 3.31
C PHE A 163 -0.71 4.35 3.29
N GLN A 164 -1.71 5.09 3.78
CA GLN A 164 -1.69 6.55 3.78
C GLN A 164 -0.50 7.17 4.55
N PRO A 165 -0.08 6.65 5.73
CA PRO A 165 1.06 7.19 6.48
C PRO A 165 2.35 7.32 5.65
N TYR A 166 2.57 6.42 4.68
CA TYR A 166 3.75 6.43 3.82
C TYR A 166 3.74 7.55 2.77
N PHE A 167 2.61 8.23 2.56
CA PHE A 167 2.48 9.35 1.62
C PHE A 167 2.20 10.70 2.31
N VAL A 168 2.20 10.73 3.64
CA VAL A 168 2.10 11.96 4.42
C VAL A 168 3.36 12.80 4.19
N LYS A 169 3.18 14.11 3.99
CA LYS A 169 4.30 15.05 3.96
C LYS A 169 4.48 15.65 5.33
N ARG A 170 5.69 15.56 5.89
CA ARG A 170 6.02 16.10 7.22
C ARG A 170 6.97 17.28 7.08
N VAL A 171 6.79 18.30 7.90
CA VAL A 171 7.68 19.46 8.01
C VAL A 171 7.99 19.73 9.46
N LYS A 172 9.27 19.64 9.81
CA LYS A 172 9.73 19.97 11.16
C LYS A 172 9.90 21.48 11.30
N ILE A 173 9.32 22.06 12.34
CA ILE A 173 9.48 23.47 12.73
C ILE A 173 10.11 23.52 14.12
N LYS A 174 11.23 24.21 14.25
CA LYS A 174 11.81 24.51 15.56
C LYS A 174 11.17 25.77 16.13
N THR A 175 10.57 25.68 17.33
CA THR A 175 9.97 26.84 18.00
C THR A 175 10.06 26.72 19.52
N VAL A 176 10.13 27.86 20.20
CA VAL A 176 10.15 27.96 21.67
C VAL A 176 8.76 27.88 22.30
N ASN A 177 7.70 27.98 21.50
CA ASN A 177 6.31 28.01 21.99
C ASN A 177 5.38 27.19 21.09
N ALA A 178 5.64 25.88 21.07
CA ALA A 178 4.94 24.88 20.26
C ALA A 178 3.42 24.93 20.41
N ASP A 179 2.92 24.95 21.64
CA ASP A 179 1.49 24.87 21.93
C ASP A 179 0.72 26.08 21.40
N LEU A 180 1.28 27.29 21.57
CA LEU A 180 0.68 28.51 21.06
C LEU A 180 0.68 28.53 19.52
N LEU A 181 1.74 28.04 18.88
CA LEU A 181 1.81 27.94 17.42
C LEU A 181 0.76 26.95 16.91
N ILE A 182 0.67 25.76 17.49
CA ILE A 182 -0.36 24.76 17.13
C ILE A 182 -1.77 25.35 17.27
N LEU A 183 -2.07 26.04 18.38
CA LEU A 183 -3.38 26.66 18.59
C LEU A 183 -3.71 27.67 17.47
N ARG A 184 -2.73 28.49 17.06
CA ARG A 184 -2.91 29.49 16.00
C ARG A 184 -3.07 28.83 14.63
N LEU A 185 -2.24 27.83 14.33
CA LEU A 185 -2.34 27.07 13.09
C LEU A 185 -3.69 26.37 12.98
N ASN A 186 -4.15 25.69 14.03
CA ASN A 186 -5.49 25.07 14.06
C ASN A 186 -6.61 26.07 13.76
N LYS A 187 -6.52 27.31 14.25
CA LYS A 187 -7.52 28.36 13.95
C LYS A 187 -7.46 28.82 12.50
N LEU A 188 -6.26 29.06 11.98
CA LEU A 188 -6.05 29.52 10.60
C LEU A 188 -6.42 28.44 9.57
N PHE A 189 -6.23 27.17 9.94
CA PHE A 189 -6.31 26.01 9.06
C PHE A 189 -7.44 25.05 9.39
N ALA A 190 -8.44 25.50 10.16
CA ALA A 190 -9.54 24.68 10.66
C ALA A 190 -10.26 23.87 9.56
N ASN A 191 -10.31 24.40 8.33
CA ASN A 191 -10.99 23.77 7.19
C ASN A 191 -10.03 23.17 6.14
N SER A 192 -8.72 23.14 6.42
CA SER A 192 -7.71 22.66 5.47
C SER A 192 -7.44 21.15 5.56
N GLY A 193 -7.91 20.52 6.65
CA GLY A 193 -7.61 19.12 6.97
C GLY A 193 -6.14 18.83 7.28
N VAL A 194 -5.31 19.84 7.49
CA VAL A 194 -3.95 19.72 8.04
C VAL A 194 -4.05 19.46 9.54
N GLN A 195 -3.28 18.50 10.04
CA GLN A 195 -3.17 18.26 11.48
C GLN A 195 -1.86 18.86 11.99
N PHE A 196 -1.87 19.35 13.22
CA PHE A 196 -0.70 19.98 13.83
C PHE A 196 -0.41 19.23 15.12
N VAL A 197 0.77 18.61 15.19
CA VAL A 197 1.18 17.76 16.31
C VAL A 197 2.45 18.34 16.93
N SER A 198 2.59 18.24 18.25
CA SER A 198 3.84 18.52 18.95
C SER A 198 4.47 17.20 19.35
N THR A 199 5.73 16.98 18.99
CA THR A 199 6.52 15.88 19.52
C THR A 199 7.20 16.35 20.80
N ALA A 200 6.87 15.72 21.94
CA ALA A 200 7.47 16.03 23.24
C ALA A 200 8.93 15.54 23.29
N THR A 201 9.83 16.24 22.62
CA THR A 201 11.29 16.09 22.84
C THR A 201 11.73 17.24 23.72
N PRO A 202 12.45 16.99 24.83
CA PRO A 202 12.91 18.06 25.69
C PRO A 202 13.93 18.86 24.89
N ILE A 203 13.62 20.13 24.64
CA ILE A 203 14.47 21.16 24.03
C ILE A 203 14.38 21.21 22.47
N TYR A 204 13.41 22.02 22.00
CA TYR A 204 13.38 22.77 20.71
C TYR A 204 12.90 22.17 19.38
N ASP A 205 12.27 21.00 19.28
CA ASP A 205 11.80 20.49 17.97
C ASP A 205 10.29 20.17 17.95
N LEU A 206 9.53 20.89 17.12
CA LEU A 206 8.13 20.56 16.79
C LEU A 206 8.08 19.95 15.38
N GLU A 207 7.33 18.87 15.19
CA GLU A 207 7.15 18.23 13.88
C GLU A 207 5.72 18.48 13.39
N LEU A 208 5.55 19.34 12.37
CA LEU A 208 4.27 19.48 11.67
C LEU A 208 4.07 18.29 10.73
N GLU A 209 2.86 17.72 10.71
CA GLU A 209 2.49 16.68 9.76
C GLU A 209 1.34 17.15 8.87
N CYS A 210 1.57 17.27 7.56
CA CYS A 210 0.51 17.65 6.62
C CYS A 210 -0.13 16.40 6.00
N HIS A 211 -1.37 16.12 6.40
CA HIS A 211 -2.12 14.92 6.00
C HIS A 211 -3.02 15.10 4.76
N GLN A 212 -3.05 16.26 4.09
CA GLN A 212 -4.06 16.56 3.06
C GLN A 212 -3.61 17.27 1.76
N ARG A 213 -4.59 17.47 0.87
CA ARG A 213 -4.76 16.90 -0.49
C ARG A 213 -4.33 17.78 -1.68
N GLN A 214 -4.01 19.05 -1.46
CA GLN A 214 -3.89 20.01 -2.58
C GLN A 214 -2.91 21.18 -2.35
N LEU A 215 -2.43 21.35 -1.13
CA LEU A 215 -1.86 22.62 -0.70
C LEU A 215 -0.33 22.64 -0.77
N LEU A 216 0.38 22.26 -1.83
CA LEU A 216 1.83 22.64 -1.84
C LEU A 216 1.95 24.17 -1.83
N GLN A 217 1.20 24.85 -2.71
CA GLN A 217 1.25 26.31 -2.83
C GLN A 217 0.73 27.01 -1.57
N ASP A 218 -0.41 26.57 -1.07
CA ASP A 218 -0.99 27.14 0.13
C ASP A 218 -0.16 26.77 1.37
N PHE A 219 0.38 25.57 1.49
CA PHE A 219 1.29 25.21 2.60
C PHE A 219 2.57 26.06 2.61
N TYR A 220 3.16 26.34 1.45
CA TYR A 220 4.27 27.30 1.35
C TYR A 220 3.81 28.73 1.65
N THR A 221 2.65 29.15 1.17
CA THR A 221 2.06 30.47 1.48
C THR A 221 1.78 30.61 2.97
N ILE A 222 1.37 29.54 3.64
CA ILE A 222 1.10 29.45 5.07
C ILE A 222 2.40 29.57 5.86
N ILE A 223 3.43 28.83 5.45
CA ILE A 223 4.80 28.93 5.97
C ILE A 223 5.33 30.35 5.82
N ASP A 224 5.18 30.96 4.64
CA ASP A 224 5.63 32.33 4.35
C ASP A 224 4.85 33.38 5.15
N GLN A 225 3.54 33.19 5.34
CA GLN A 225 2.71 34.05 6.18
C GLN A 225 3.10 33.93 7.67
N VAL A 226 3.37 32.72 8.16
CA VAL A 226 3.84 32.48 9.52
C VAL A 226 5.20 33.15 9.75
N ASN A 227 6.14 33.02 8.81
CA ASN A 227 7.43 33.72 8.87
C ASN A 227 7.26 35.24 8.92
N LYS A 228 6.38 35.79 8.07
CA LYS A 228 6.12 37.24 7.96
C LYS A 228 5.44 37.84 9.19
N ILE A 229 4.53 37.11 9.84
CA ILE A 229 3.74 37.61 10.98
C ILE A 229 4.54 37.54 12.28
N TYR A 230 5.41 36.53 12.43
CA TYR A 230 6.09 36.26 13.69
C TYR A 230 7.60 36.55 13.66
N ASP A 231 8.11 37.12 12.57
CA ASP A 231 9.54 37.41 12.35
C ASP A 231 10.43 36.19 12.62
N LEU A 232 9.91 35.02 12.24
CA LEU A 232 10.58 33.74 12.41
C LEU A 232 11.43 33.50 11.15
N GLU A 233 12.75 33.58 11.24
CA GLU A 233 13.69 33.15 10.18
C GLU A 233 13.70 31.62 9.96
N VAL A 234 12.63 30.90 10.31
CA VAL A 234 12.68 29.45 10.55
C VAL A 234 12.65 28.62 9.26
N LEU A 235 12.34 29.20 8.11
CA LEU A 235 12.05 28.43 6.90
C LEU A 235 12.77 28.99 5.67
N ARG A 236 14.10 29.01 5.68
CA ARG A 236 14.85 28.83 4.41
C ARG A 236 14.93 27.35 4.11
N LEU A 237 13.93 26.82 3.40
CA LEU A 237 14.08 25.56 2.68
C LEU A 237 14.98 25.83 1.47
N LYS A 238 16.17 25.22 1.44
CA LYS A 238 16.78 24.83 0.16
C LYS A 238 16.01 23.64 -0.40
#